data_AF-A0A0R3P9Y7-F1
#
_entry.id   AF-A0A0R3P9Y7-F1
#
_cell.length_a   1.000
_cell.length_b   1.000
_cell.length_c   1.000
_cell.angle_alpha   90.00
_cell.angle_beta   90.00
_cell.angle_gamma   90.00
#
_symmetry.space_group_name_H-M   'P 1'
#
loop_
_entity.id
_entity.type
_entity.pdbx_description
1 polymer ?
#
loop_
_entity_poly.entity_id
_entity_poly.type
_entity_poly.pdbx_seq_one_letter_code
_entity_poly.pdbx_strand_id
1 'polypeptide(L)'
;QKPAPIPARRAELKPPRPPPEFVRNVVGSSAAAGSAEYHIYRINRKKEQNRLDYIAKVAEKEELDEEYRAHKLEVERMEAERTAKKRAKRLRRREAAKRRKTVRNMKKEGSDEDDSGSSDLDGENSENDDLRQSDPDCEERTKTKQEYCDVKEHNSQ
;
A
#
# COMPACT_ATOMS: atom_id res chain seq x y z
N GLN A 1 -18.45 35.00 19.26
CA GLN A 1 -17.82 35.01 17.92
C GLN A 1 -18.18 33.70 17.21
N LYS A 2 -18.57 33.71 15.93
CA LYS A 2 -18.88 32.47 15.19
C LYS A 2 -17.55 31.86 14.69
N PRO A 3 -17.31 30.55 14.86
CA PRO A 3 -16.09 29.90 14.38
C PRO A 3 -16.01 29.97 12.85
N ALA A 4 -14.78 30.07 12.32
CA ALA A 4 -14.54 30.12 10.87
C ALA A 4 -14.99 28.80 10.20
N PRO A 5 -15.68 28.86 9.06
CA PRO A 5 -16.14 27.66 8.36
C PRO A 5 -14.97 26.96 7.66
N ILE A 6 -14.50 25.84 8.21
CA ILE A 6 -13.54 24.94 7.54
C ILE A 6 -14.34 23.98 6.65
N PRO A 7 -14.01 23.85 5.35
CA PRO A 7 -14.71 22.93 4.47
C PRO A 7 -14.40 21.47 4.83
N ALA A 8 -15.44 20.64 4.90
CA ALA A 8 -15.28 19.19 5.07
C ALA A 8 -14.66 18.55 3.82
N ARG A 9 -13.91 17.44 4.02
CA ARG A 9 -13.36 16.65 2.91
C ARG A 9 -14.51 16.14 2.03
N ARG A 10 -14.43 16.44 0.73
CA ARG A 10 -15.42 15.97 -0.25
C ARG A 10 -15.18 14.48 -0.53
N ALA A 11 -16.25 13.71 -0.65
CA ALA A 11 -16.18 12.35 -1.18
C ALA A 11 -15.66 12.40 -2.63
N GLU A 12 -14.75 11.49 -2.96
CA GLU A 12 -14.10 11.43 -4.28
C GLU A 12 -15.09 10.99 -5.37
N LEU A 13 -15.98 10.05 -5.04
CA LEU A 13 -17.08 9.62 -5.91
C LEU A 13 -18.41 10.00 -5.27
N LYS A 14 -19.26 10.69 -6.04
CA LYS A 14 -20.61 11.07 -5.59
C LYS A 14 -21.56 9.89 -5.83
N PRO A 15 -22.25 9.37 -4.80
CA PRO A 15 -23.20 8.29 -4.99
C PRO A 15 -24.39 8.75 -5.84
N PRO A 16 -24.97 7.86 -6.67
CA PRO A 16 -26.21 8.13 -7.37
C PRO A 16 -27.32 8.40 -6.34
N ARG A 17 -28.27 9.28 -6.70
CA ARG A 17 -29.40 9.58 -5.82
C ARG A 17 -30.23 8.31 -5.62
N PRO A 18 -30.68 8.01 -4.37
CA PRO A 18 -31.53 6.87 -4.14
C PRO A 18 -32.83 7.01 -4.94
N PRO A 19 -33.40 5.88 -5.43
CA PRO A 19 -34.68 5.90 -6.10
C PRO A 19 -35.77 6.37 -5.10
N PRO A 20 -36.79 7.11 -5.58
CA PRO A 20 -37.91 7.49 -4.72
C PRO A 20 -38.74 6.26 -4.35
N GLU A 21 -39.16 6.17 -3.08
CA GLU A 21 -39.95 5.04 -2.55
C GLU A 21 -41.29 4.86 -3.29
N PHE A 22 -41.97 5.96 -3.61
CA PHE A 22 -43.27 5.92 -4.29
C PHE A 22 -43.30 6.88 -5.47
N VAL A 23 -43.59 6.34 -6.65
CA VAL A 23 -43.95 7.13 -7.84
C VAL A 23 -45.46 7.34 -7.82
N ARG A 24 -45.88 8.60 -7.67
CA ARG A 24 -47.31 8.97 -7.55
C ARG A 24 -48.01 9.12 -8.91
N ASN A 25 -47.25 9.39 -9.96
CA ASN A 25 -47.77 9.75 -11.28
C ASN A 25 -47.63 8.59 -12.27
N VAL A 26 -48.00 7.38 -11.85
CA VAL A 26 -47.98 6.20 -12.73
C VAL A 26 -49.28 6.17 -13.52
N VAL A 27 -49.18 6.26 -14.84
CA VAL A 27 -50.33 6.06 -15.74
C VAL A 27 -50.69 4.58 -15.79
N GLY A 28 -51.97 4.24 -15.95
CA GLY A 28 -52.45 2.85 -15.90
C GLY A 28 -51.76 1.94 -16.92
N SER A 29 -51.66 0.64 -16.62
CA SER A 29 -50.88 -0.32 -17.42
C SER A 29 -51.35 -0.49 -18.88
N SER A 30 -52.59 -0.12 -19.18
CA SER A 30 -53.17 -0.16 -20.54
C SER A 30 -53.22 1.22 -21.21
N ALA A 31 -52.71 2.28 -20.58
CA ALA A 31 -52.64 3.60 -21.19
C ALA A 31 -51.62 3.59 -22.35
N ALA A 32 -51.96 4.21 -23.48
CA ALA A 32 -51.05 4.33 -24.62
C ALA A 32 -49.84 5.22 -24.28
N ALA A 33 -48.72 5.02 -24.98
CA ALA A 33 -47.49 5.78 -24.77
C ALA A 33 -47.74 7.30 -24.95
N GLY A 34 -47.69 8.03 -23.85
CA GLY A 34 -47.83 9.49 -23.85
C GLY A 34 -46.56 10.20 -24.33
N SER A 35 -46.68 11.46 -24.73
CA SER A 35 -45.54 12.28 -25.20
C SER A 35 -44.44 12.48 -24.14
N ALA A 36 -44.77 12.39 -22.85
CA ALA A 36 -43.81 12.50 -21.76
C ALA A 36 -43.01 11.21 -21.50
N GLU A 37 -43.50 10.05 -21.95
CA GLU A 37 -42.92 8.74 -21.62
C GLU A 37 -41.48 8.61 -22.16
N TYR A 38 -41.23 9.16 -23.35
CA TYR A 38 -39.90 9.20 -23.94
C TYR A 38 -38.88 9.94 -23.06
N HIS A 39 -39.27 11.08 -22.49
CA HIS A 39 -38.38 11.86 -21.64
C HIS A 39 -38.14 11.17 -20.29
N ILE A 40 -39.16 10.49 -19.75
CA ILE A 40 -39.02 9.68 -18.53
C ILE A 40 -38.00 8.57 -18.77
N TYR A 41 -38.12 7.80 -19.86
CA TYR A 41 -37.16 6.76 -20.24
C TYR A 41 -35.74 7.32 -20.37
N ARG A 42 -35.56 8.43 -21.10
CA ARG A 42 -34.24 9.05 -21.30
C ARG A 42 -33.58 9.42 -19.97
N ILE A 43 -34.33 10.01 -19.04
CA ILE A 43 -33.82 10.40 -17.72
C ILE A 43 -33.47 9.15 -16.90
N ASN A 44 -34.35 8.14 -16.88
CA ASN A 44 -34.14 6.92 -16.12
C ASN A 44 -32.95 6.11 -16.64
N ARG A 45 -32.79 5.99 -17.97
CA ARG A 45 -31.62 5.35 -18.58
C ARG A 45 -30.33 6.05 -18.16
N LYS A 46 -30.28 7.38 -18.21
CA LYS A 46 -29.10 8.14 -17.78
C LYS A 46 -28.82 7.95 -16.28
N LYS A 47 -29.85 7.95 -15.44
CA LYS A 47 -29.70 7.67 -14.00
C LYS A 47 -29.14 6.28 -13.75
N GLU A 48 -29.63 5.29 -14.49
CA GLU A 48 -29.19 3.90 -14.36
C GLU A 48 -27.76 3.70 -14.86
N GLN A 49 -27.39 4.27 -16.01
CA GLN A 49 -26.01 4.27 -16.50
C GLN A 49 -25.06 4.90 -15.48
N ASN A 50 -25.40 6.08 -14.96
CA ASN A 50 -24.60 6.73 -13.90
C ASN A 50 -24.48 5.85 -12.63
N ARG A 51 -25.52 5.07 -12.30
CA ARG A 51 -25.52 4.14 -11.16
C ARG A 51 -24.58 2.97 -11.42
N LEU A 52 -24.65 2.36 -12.60
CA LEU A 52 -23.77 1.26 -13.01
C LEU A 52 -22.30 1.72 -13.09
N ASP A 53 -22.05 2.88 -13.69
CA ASP A 53 -20.71 3.46 -13.77
C ASP A 53 -20.13 3.76 -12.38
N TYR A 54 -20.96 4.20 -11.43
CA TYR A 54 -20.54 4.41 -10.05
C TYR A 54 -20.15 3.09 -9.38
N ILE A 55 -20.99 2.05 -9.50
CA ILE A 55 -20.71 0.74 -8.91
C ILE A 55 -19.42 0.16 -9.48
N ALA A 56 -19.23 0.22 -10.80
CA ALA A 56 -18.02 -0.27 -11.45
C ALA A 56 -16.76 0.44 -10.93
N LYS A 57 -16.79 1.78 -10.82
CA LYS A 57 -15.65 2.57 -10.32
C LYS A 57 -15.35 2.34 -8.84
N VAL A 58 -16.39 2.08 -8.03
CA VAL A 58 -16.19 1.74 -6.62
C VAL A 58 -15.53 0.38 -6.51
N ALA A 59 -16.01 -0.62 -7.25
CA ALA A 59 -15.41 -1.95 -7.27
C ALA A 59 -13.94 -1.92 -7.70
N GLU A 60 -13.62 -1.25 -8.82
CA GLU A 60 -12.24 -1.09 -9.30
C GLU A 60 -11.34 -0.44 -8.23
N LYS A 61 -11.83 0.58 -7.55
CA LYS A 61 -11.07 1.24 -6.49
C LYS A 61 -10.85 0.34 -5.27
N GLU A 62 -11.87 -0.42 -4.88
CA GLU A 62 -11.80 -1.36 -3.75
C GLU A 62 -10.78 -2.47 -4.05
N GLU A 63 -10.81 -3.05 -5.25
CA GLU A 63 -9.82 -4.05 -5.68
C GLU A 63 -8.39 -3.49 -5.63
N LEU A 64 -8.15 -2.32 -6.21
CA LEU A 64 -6.83 -1.67 -6.18
C LEU A 64 -6.36 -1.33 -4.76
N ASP A 65 -7.27 -0.88 -3.89
CA ASP A 65 -6.96 -0.58 -2.50
C ASP A 65 -6.62 -1.85 -1.71
N GLU A 66 -7.29 -2.97 -2.00
CA GLU A 66 -7.02 -4.28 -1.38
C GLU A 66 -5.68 -4.85 -1.82
N GLU A 67 -5.39 -4.84 -3.12
CA GLU A 67 -4.10 -5.25 -3.67
C GLU A 67 -2.95 -4.42 -3.07
N TYR A 68 -3.13 -3.10 -3.00
CA TYR A 68 -2.14 -2.21 -2.42
C TYR A 68 -1.89 -2.52 -0.93
N ARG A 69 -2.96 -2.79 -0.16
CA ARG A 69 -2.84 -3.16 1.27
C ARG A 69 -2.14 -4.50 1.43
N ALA A 70 -2.49 -5.50 0.62
CA ALA A 70 -1.88 -6.83 0.66
C ALA A 70 -0.38 -6.75 0.35
N HIS A 71 -0.01 -6.07 -0.74
CA HIS A 71 1.39 -5.86 -1.11
C HIS A 71 2.16 -5.12 0.00
N LYS A 72 1.58 -4.05 0.56
CA LYS A 72 2.22 -3.30 1.64
C LYS A 72 2.49 -4.16 2.88
N LEU A 73 1.55 -5.00 3.28
CA LEU A 73 1.72 -5.90 4.42
C LEU A 73 2.82 -6.94 4.17
N GLU A 74 2.91 -7.48 2.96
CA GLU A 74 3.97 -8.43 2.60
C GLU A 74 5.36 -7.77 2.65
N VAL A 75 5.51 -6.56 2.10
CA VAL A 75 6.76 -5.80 2.18
C VAL A 75 7.13 -5.51 3.63
N GLU A 76 6.18 -5.04 4.44
CA GLU A 76 6.42 -4.77 5.87
C GLU A 76 6.83 -6.04 6.63
N ARG A 77 6.25 -7.20 6.30
CA ARG A 77 6.65 -8.50 6.89
C ARG A 77 8.08 -8.87 6.50
N MET A 78 8.42 -8.79 5.22
CA MET A 78 9.76 -9.12 4.72
C MET A 78 10.83 -8.19 5.30
N GLU A 79 10.54 -6.89 5.44
CA GLU A 79 11.42 -5.93 6.10
C GLU A 79 11.55 -6.19 7.59
N ALA A 80 10.46 -6.53 8.29
CA ALA A 80 10.47 -6.90 9.70
C ALA A 80 11.32 -8.16 9.94
N GLU A 81 11.22 -9.17 9.08
CA GLU A 81 12.04 -10.38 9.16
C GLU A 81 13.53 -10.08 8.91
N ARG A 82 13.84 -9.31 7.87
CA ARG A 82 15.23 -8.88 7.56
C ARG A 82 15.83 -8.08 8.72
N THR A 83 15.06 -7.16 9.29
CA THR A 83 15.51 -6.33 10.42
C THR A 83 15.63 -7.13 11.72
N ALA A 84 14.73 -8.10 11.98
CA ALA A 84 14.79 -9.00 13.12
C ALA A 84 16.02 -9.91 13.07
N LYS A 85 16.30 -10.54 11.92
CA LYS A 85 17.52 -11.35 11.69
C LYS A 85 18.79 -10.53 11.97
N LYS A 86 18.89 -9.31 11.42
CA LYS A 86 20.02 -8.39 11.66
C LYS A 86 20.12 -7.95 13.12
N ARG A 87 19.00 -7.64 13.78
CA ARG A 87 18.94 -7.27 15.20
C ARG A 87 19.40 -8.43 16.09
N ALA A 88 18.95 -9.66 15.83
CA ALA A 88 19.37 -10.85 16.56
C ALA A 88 20.88 -11.10 16.43
N LYS A 89 21.46 -10.94 15.24
CA LYS A 89 22.93 -11.04 15.02
C LYS A 89 23.69 -10.01 15.86
N ARG A 90 23.25 -8.76 15.89
CA ARG A 90 23.86 -7.70 16.72
C ARG A 90 23.73 -7.99 18.22
N LEU A 91 22.58 -8.48 18.68
CA LEU A 91 22.35 -8.84 20.08
C LEU A 91 23.29 -9.96 20.52
N ARG A 92 23.40 -11.05 19.74
CA ARG A 92 24.34 -12.15 20.00
C ARG A 92 25.79 -11.68 20.07
N ARG A 93 26.22 -10.82 19.14
CA ARG A 93 27.58 -10.21 19.16
C ARG A 93 27.80 -9.36 20.41
N ARG A 94 26.82 -8.53 20.79
CA ARG A 94 26.90 -7.69 22.00
C ARG A 94 26.98 -8.54 23.28
N GLU A 95 26.22 -9.62 23.37
CA GLU A 95 26.27 -10.55 24.49
C GLU A 95 27.61 -11.29 24.57
N ALA A 96 28.14 -11.77 23.44
CA ALA A 96 29.45 -12.41 23.38
C ALA A 96 30.58 -11.44 23.81
N ALA A 97 30.54 -10.19 23.35
CA ALA A 97 31.51 -9.16 23.75
C ALA A 97 31.41 -8.84 25.25
N LYS A 98 30.19 -8.74 25.80
CA LYS A 98 29.98 -8.58 27.26
C LYS A 98 30.56 -9.75 28.06
N ARG A 99 30.30 -10.99 27.63
CA ARG A 99 30.86 -12.21 28.27
C ARG A 99 32.39 -12.23 28.22
N ARG A 100 33.00 -11.86 27.10
CA ARG A 100 34.46 -11.75 26.98
C ARG A 100 35.03 -10.69 27.91
N LYS A 101 34.36 -9.53 28.03
CA LYS A 101 34.76 -8.46 28.96
C LYS A 101 34.67 -8.93 30.42
N THR A 102 33.59 -9.60 30.82
CA THR A 102 33.47 -10.10 32.20
C THR A 102 34.55 -11.14 32.53
N VAL A 103 34.82 -12.08 31.63
CA VAL A 103 35.90 -13.07 31.82
C VAL A 103 37.28 -12.40 31.90
N ARG A 104 37.54 -11.39 31.05
CA ARG A 104 38.80 -10.63 31.10
C ARG A 104 38.96 -9.88 32.42
N ASN A 105 37.89 -9.26 32.93
CA ASN A 105 37.90 -8.57 34.22
C ASN A 105 38.15 -9.55 35.38
N MET A 106 37.51 -10.72 35.40
CA MET A 106 37.75 -11.75 36.42
C MET A 106 39.18 -12.30 36.37
N LYS A 107 39.77 -12.43 35.17
CA LYS A 107 41.16 -12.88 35.02
C LYS A 107 42.19 -11.81 35.42
N LYS A 108 41.84 -10.53 35.27
CA LYS A 108 42.70 -9.39 35.67
C LYS A 108 42.81 -9.20 37.19
N GLU A 109 41.84 -9.66 37.98
CA GLU A 109 41.94 -9.62 39.46
C GLU A 109 42.88 -10.71 40.04
N GLY A 110 43.53 -11.54 39.19
CA GLY A 110 44.48 -12.58 39.60
C GLY A 110 45.88 -12.52 38.96
N SER A 111 46.15 -11.61 38.02
CA SER A 111 47.50 -11.41 37.47
C SER A 111 47.72 -9.97 37.01
N ASP A 112 48.49 -9.21 37.78
CA ASP A 112 49.11 -7.95 37.36
C ASP A 112 50.31 -8.28 36.46
N GLU A 113 50.11 -8.36 35.15
CA GLU A 113 51.18 -8.17 34.18
C GLU A 113 50.61 -7.73 32.82
N ASP A 114 51.32 -6.78 32.23
CA ASP A 114 51.04 -6.01 31.03
C ASP A 114 50.75 -6.90 29.81
N ASP A 115 49.65 -6.65 29.08
CA ASP A 115 49.48 -7.15 27.70
C ASP A 115 48.62 -6.19 26.89
N SER A 116 49.32 -5.23 26.31
CA SER A 116 48.87 -4.40 25.21
C SER A 116 48.81 -5.24 23.93
N GLY A 117 47.59 -5.44 23.42
CA GLY A 117 47.36 -5.83 22.03
C GLY A 117 46.92 -7.27 21.83
N SER A 118 45.63 -7.45 21.55
CA SER A 118 45.19 -8.65 20.81
C SER A 118 44.03 -8.26 19.90
N SER A 119 44.46 -7.86 18.71
CA SER A 119 44.02 -8.35 17.40
C SER A 119 42.55 -8.67 17.18
N ASP A 120 42.02 -7.98 16.18
CA ASP A 120 41.18 -8.52 15.10
C ASP A 120 40.34 -9.74 15.46
N LEU A 121 39.06 -9.48 15.71
CA LEU A 121 38.03 -10.47 15.42
C LEU A 121 37.59 -10.25 13.99
N ASP A 122 38.52 -10.60 13.10
CA ASP A 122 38.16 -10.99 11.77
C ASP A 122 37.21 -12.19 11.86
N GLY A 123 36.13 -12.04 11.13
CA GLY A 123 35.01 -12.94 11.03
C GLY A 123 34.32 -12.64 9.72
N GLU A 124 35.11 -12.37 8.69
CA GLU A 124 34.75 -12.63 7.31
C GLU A 124 34.58 -14.15 7.15
N ASN A 125 33.36 -14.62 7.43
CA ASN A 125 32.72 -15.53 6.49
C ASN A 125 31.20 -15.37 6.60
N SER A 126 30.66 -14.68 5.61
CA SER A 126 29.40 -15.05 4.98
C SER A 126 29.53 -14.49 3.58
N GLU A 127 30.34 -15.18 2.76
CA GLU A 127 30.17 -15.09 1.33
C GLU A 127 28.68 -15.15 0.99
N ASN A 128 28.31 -14.24 0.10
CA ASN A 128 27.09 -14.15 -0.67
C ASN A 128 26.26 -15.43 -0.70
N ASP A 129 24.99 -15.35 -0.29
CA ASP A 129 23.84 -15.73 -1.11
C ASP A 129 22.58 -15.65 -0.24
N ASP A 130 21.87 -14.53 -0.30
CA ASP A 130 20.42 -14.51 -0.05
C ASP A 130 19.88 -13.20 -0.62
N LEU A 131 20.00 -13.16 -1.94
CA LEU A 131 19.12 -12.43 -2.85
C LEU A 131 19.06 -10.91 -2.63
N ARG A 132 19.85 -10.22 -3.46
CA ARG A 132 19.23 -9.23 -4.37
C ARG A 132 18.12 -9.96 -5.14
N GLN A 133 16.98 -10.21 -4.50
CA GLN A 133 15.73 -10.15 -5.22
C GLN A 133 15.64 -8.68 -5.59
N SER A 134 16.13 -8.35 -6.79
CA SER A 134 15.45 -7.33 -7.57
C SER A 134 13.99 -7.74 -7.50
N ASP A 135 13.20 -7.03 -6.71
CA ASP A 135 11.76 -7.21 -6.71
C ASP A 135 11.36 -7.08 -8.20
N PRO A 136 10.90 -8.16 -8.87
CA PRO A 136 10.59 -8.09 -10.30
C PRO A 136 9.53 -7.01 -10.59
N ASP A 137 8.71 -6.71 -9.57
CA ASP A 137 7.71 -5.66 -9.56
C ASP A 137 8.30 -4.22 -9.63
N CYS A 138 9.53 -4.02 -9.12
CA CYS A 138 10.21 -2.72 -9.22
C CYS A 138 10.71 -2.44 -10.65
N GLU A 139 11.16 -3.46 -11.37
CA GLU A 139 11.57 -3.35 -12.79
C GLU A 139 10.37 -3.33 -13.74
N GLU A 140 9.24 -3.94 -13.38
CA GLU A 140 8.01 -3.92 -14.18
C GLU A 140 7.25 -2.59 -14.06
N ARG A 141 7.27 -1.97 -12.88
CA ARG A 141 6.70 -0.64 -12.62
C ARG A 141 7.46 0.50 -13.31
N THR A 142 8.73 0.33 -13.66
CA THR A 142 9.48 1.31 -14.46
C THR A 142 9.19 1.16 -15.94
N LYS A 143 9.05 -0.07 -16.46
CA LYS A 143 8.66 -0.35 -17.85
C LYS A 143 7.25 0.15 -18.17
N THR A 144 6.26 -0.14 -17.30
CA THR A 144 4.87 0.33 -17.48
C THR A 144 4.74 1.85 -17.43
N LYS A 145 5.56 2.54 -16.61
CA LYS A 145 5.63 4.01 -16.62
C LYS A 145 6.24 4.56 -17.90
N GLN A 146 7.25 3.89 -18.45
CA GLN A 146 7.88 4.26 -19.72
C GLN A 146 6.85 4.13 -20.87
N GLU A 147 6.16 2.99 -20.95
CA GLU A 147 5.11 2.75 -21.96
C GLU A 147 3.94 3.75 -21.85
N TYR A 148 3.50 4.10 -20.64
CA TYR A 148 2.45 5.11 -20.46
C TYR A 148 2.88 6.52 -20.89
N CYS A 149 4.16 6.87 -20.74
CA CYS A 149 4.73 8.13 -21.24
C CYS A 149 4.80 8.13 -22.78
N ASP A 150 5.27 7.04 -23.38
CA ASP A 150 5.41 6.91 -24.84
C ASP A 150 4.05 6.94 -25.56
N VAL A 151 3.02 6.31 -24.98
CA VAL A 151 1.64 6.35 -25.51
C VAL A 151 1.03 7.75 -25.41
N LYS A 152 1.38 8.54 -24.39
CA LYS A 152 0.91 9.93 -24.26
C LYS A 152 1.54 10.87 -25.28
N GLU A 153 2.82 10.69 -25.61
CA GLU A 153 3.49 11.52 -26.60
C GLU A 153 2.96 11.27 -28.02
N HIS A 154 2.64 10.01 -28.36
CA HIS A 154 2.06 9.67 -29.66
C HIS A 154 0.62 10.14 -29.87
N ASN A 155 -0.16 10.32 -28.80
CA ASN A 155 -1.56 10.76 -28.89
C ASN A 155 -1.71 12.29 -28.78
N SER A 156 -0.59 13.01 -28.63
CA SER A 156 -0.52 14.48 -28.52
C SER A 156 0.05 15.15 -29.78
N GLN A 157 0.38 14.39 -30.83
CA GLN A 157 0.73 14.86 -32.17
C GLN A 157 -0.47 14.68 -33.12
#